data_AF-A0A6C0CZ75-F1
#
_entry.id   AF-A0A6C0CZ75-F1
#
_cell.length_a   1.000
_cell.length_b   1.000
_cell.length_c   1.000
_cell.angle_alpha   90.00
_cell.angle_beta   90.00
_cell.angle_gamma   90.00
#
_symmetry.space_group_name_H-M   'P 1'
#
loop_
_entity.id
_entity.type
_entity.pdbx_description
1 polymer ?
#
loop_
_entity_poly.entity_id
_entity_poly.type
_entity_poly.pdbx_seq_one_letter_code
_entity_poly.pdbx_strand_id
1 'polypeptide(L)'
;MNILIKKEPSELITPESINFTELVRNSNTTLSLSDDYQSNMIKILNEEFTEQQSQWYIANLYIYMNYHPTDDYPINLENVFKMIGFANKGNAMKTIKSNFTKDEDYKIALFHTEKRKNEGGFNKEDVMLNVDTFKNLCMLAKTDKGKEIRKYYVKLENIHNKIIKEELEQQKQLLLEKDTQLINKDLQKKREVEITLKNSFDKRCLVYLIKITNDDEIIYKFGYTDDIVTRLRTHKNQIGEDIELVYCIESKDNKMLEKLLIDYLEQYKFRVKRTINGKQQTELLKVNDIQMIKNKLIELNKDVENDKLLIIKLKNKIIDLENENIELKQQLLLKDDKIVNELKNKIEQLEKTILDYKLDDNKITPFIEEPKIIEDRIYKKQQVDKIDPTTLNVLETYDCINSIIIKNPESNFSYNGIYRSIKKNNVYKNFRWNYTGEKINPTNKIILETNKIERVVELDKNKKFVKLYPTKSELCKSLHIGLVRLNKYIEEEKILNDYYYVNESSYNDEIPDEFDNYEIHNSKQIREINIETNEIIIYQTMKELYDKRGICRQTLRNCIKNNRVCDKYKWEYVNNTQNKNNSKKVKEIDIKNNTFVIYDSMKKVYTKLNITLEKLRCIIKNKEIINGCKYEISTP
;
A
#
# COMPACT_ATOMS: atom_id res chain seq x y z
N MET A 1 38.14 23.27 -64.14
CA MET A 1 37.59 22.43 -63.05
C MET A 1 36.09 22.15 -63.15
N ASN A 2 35.30 22.88 -63.95
CA ASN A 2 33.86 22.63 -64.18
C ASN A 2 33.51 21.30 -64.90
N ILE A 3 34.48 20.49 -65.28
CA ILE A 3 34.26 19.22 -66.01
C ILE A 3 34.29 18.01 -65.05
N LEU A 4 34.77 18.14 -63.81
CA LEU A 4 35.04 16.99 -62.93
C LEU A 4 34.09 16.84 -61.72
N ILE A 5 33.12 17.74 -61.52
CA ILE A 5 32.25 17.74 -60.32
C ILE A 5 30.77 17.43 -60.66
N LYS A 6 30.47 17.02 -61.90
CA LYS A 6 29.12 16.56 -62.30
C LYS A 6 29.13 15.16 -62.92
N LYS A 7 29.59 14.14 -62.19
CA LYS A 7 29.34 12.74 -62.55
C LYS A 7 28.86 11.96 -61.32
N GLU A 8 27.86 11.12 -61.53
CA GLU A 8 27.25 10.27 -60.50
C GLU A 8 28.25 9.27 -59.89
N PRO A 9 28.00 8.78 -58.65
CA PRO A 9 29.02 8.23 -57.76
C PRO A 9 29.53 6.82 -58.09
N SER A 10 29.16 6.21 -59.22
CA SER A 10 29.37 4.77 -59.43
C SER A 10 30.58 4.35 -60.26
N GLU A 11 31.27 5.22 -61.01
CA GLU A 11 32.52 4.86 -61.71
C GLU A 11 33.47 6.07 -61.85
N LEU A 12 34.28 6.33 -60.83
CA LEU A 12 35.44 7.23 -60.94
C LEU A 12 36.60 6.45 -61.55
N ILE A 13 36.82 6.58 -62.86
CA ILE A 13 38.09 6.16 -63.48
C ILE A 13 39.16 7.12 -62.94
N THR A 14 39.83 6.74 -61.85
CA THR A 14 41.01 7.45 -61.35
C THR A 14 42.19 7.08 -62.24
N PRO A 15 42.91 8.06 -62.83
CA PRO A 15 44.03 7.73 -63.70
C PRO A 15 45.15 7.08 -62.89
N GLU A 16 45.81 6.06 -63.43
CA GLU A 16 46.92 5.36 -62.75
C GLU A 16 48.11 6.29 -62.43
N SER A 17 48.27 7.37 -63.19
CA SER A 17 49.30 8.38 -62.94
C SER A 17 48.78 9.80 -63.19
N ILE A 18 49.37 10.76 -62.48
CA ILE A 18 49.05 12.18 -62.52
C ILE A 18 50.31 13.00 -62.71
N ASN A 19 50.24 13.95 -63.64
CA ASN A 19 51.20 15.05 -63.68
C ASN A 19 50.85 16.09 -62.60
N PHE A 20 51.41 15.89 -61.39
CA PHE A 20 51.08 16.72 -60.25
C PHE A 20 51.44 18.20 -60.47
N THR A 21 52.50 18.50 -61.23
CA THR A 21 52.87 19.88 -61.56
C THR A 21 51.85 20.57 -62.45
N GLU A 22 51.26 19.86 -63.41
CA GLU A 22 50.13 20.38 -64.21
C GLU A 22 48.86 20.51 -63.37
N LEU A 23 48.60 19.56 -62.47
CA LEU A 23 47.46 19.62 -61.55
C LEU A 23 47.51 20.89 -60.69
N VAL A 24 48.65 21.22 -60.10
CA VAL A 24 48.83 22.46 -59.32
C VAL A 24 48.61 23.68 -60.22
N ARG A 25 49.24 23.74 -61.40
CA ARG A 25 49.11 24.90 -62.31
C ARG A 25 47.68 25.16 -62.78
N ASN A 26 46.92 24.09 -62.99
CA ASN A 26 45.55 24.15 -63.51
C ASN A 26 44.48 24.21 -62.40
N SER A 27 44.89 24.16 -61.12
CA SER A 27 43.98 24.28 -59.99
C SER A 27 43.46 25.71 -59.85
N ASN A 28 42.22 25.84 -59.37
CA ASN A 28 41.64 27.14 -59.08
C ASN A 28 42.46 27.88 -58.01
N THR A 29 42.40 29.21 -58.00
CA THR A 29 43.07 30.05 -57.00
C THR A 29 42.18 30.37 -55.81
N THR A 30 40.88 30.11 -55.92
CA THR A 30 39.87 30.32 -54.87
C THR A 30 39.16 29.01 -54.57
N LEU A 31 38.99 28.72 -53.28
CA LEU A 31 38.19 27.61 -52.79
C LEU A 31 36.73 28.05 -52.71
N SER A 32 35.85 27.40 -53.45
CA SER A 32 34.40 27.54 -53.28
C SER A 32 33.75 26.17 -53.25
N LEU A 33 32.83 25.97 -52.30
CA LEU A 33 31.86 24.88 -52.31
C LEU A 33 30.48 25.47 -52.65
N SER A 34 29.48 24.63 -52.92
CA SER A 34 28.11 25.14 -53.10
C SER A 34 27.64 25.88 -51.84
N ASP A 35 26.71 26.82 -52.01
CA ASP A 35 26.28 27.75 -50.95
C ASP A 35 25.91 27.04 -49.63
N ASP A 36 25.36 25.83 -49.70
CA ASP A 36 25.01 24.99 -48.54
C ASP A 36 26.20 24.45 -47.73
N TYR A 37 27.43 24.49 -48.26
CA TYR A 37 28.66 23.96 -47.63
C TYR A 37 29.76 25.02 -47.44
N GLN A 38 29.43 26.31 -47.61
CA GLN A 38 30.41 27.38 -47.43
C GLN A 38 30.75 27.55 -45.93
N SER A 39 31.78 26.84 -45.48
CA SER A 39 32.21 26.82 -44.08
C SER A 39 33.19 27.95 -43.73
N ASN A 40 33.31 28.26 -42.43
CA ASN A 40 34.31 29.19 -41.90
C ASN A 40 35.75 28.77 -42.31
N MET A 41 35.99 27.46 -42.44
CA MET A 41 37.25 26.92 -42.98
C MET A 41 37.58 27.46 -44.38
N ILE A 42 36.62 27.47 -45.31
CA ILE A 42 36.86 27.97 -46.68
C ILE A 42 37.18 29.46 -46.67
N LYS A 43 36.46 30.21 -45.83
CA LYS A 43 36.73 31.64 -45.64
C LYS A 43 38.16 31.88 -45.16
N ILE A 44 38.57 31.20 -44.09
CA ILE A 44 39.92 31.32 -43.52
C ILE A 44 40.99 30.90 -44.55
N LEU A 45 40.78 29.80 -45.27
CA LEU A 45 41.72 29.35 -46.29
C LEU A 45 41.88 30.36 -47.43
N ASN A 46 40.78 30.97 -47.91
CA ASN A 46 40.83 32.01 -48.94
C ASN A 46 41.44 33.34 -48.46
N GLU A 47 41.28 33.68 -47.18
CA GLU A 47 41.89 34.88 -46.59
C GLU A 47 43.39 34.71 -46.34
N GLU A 48 43.79 33.52 -45.88
CA GLU A 48 45.17 33.28 -45.45
C GLU A 48 46.07 32.81 -46.61
N PHE A 49 45.59 31.99 -47.55
CA PHE A 49 46.44 31.46 -48.62
C PHE A 49 46.72 32.46 -49.73
N THR A 50 47.96 32.44 -50.23
CA THR A 50 48.27 33.05 -51.53
C THR A 50 47.69 32.18 -52.66
N GLU A 51 47.54 32.73 -53.86
CA GLU A 51 47.03 32.00 -55.03
C GLU A 51 47.78 30.67 -55.25
N GLN A 52 49.12 30.69 -55.15
CA GLN A 52 49.93 29.50 -55.29
C GLN A 52 49.66 28.49 -54.17
N GLN A 53 49.48 28.93 -52.92
CA GLN A 53 49.17 28.06 -51.79
C GLN A 53 47.78 27.43 -51.93
N SER A 54 46.80 28.17 -52.46
CA SER A 54 45.45 27.65 -52.78
C SER A 54 45.50 26.57 -53.86
N GLN A 55 46.28 26.79 -54.93
CA GLN A 55 46.52 25.79 -55.97
C GLN A 55 47.14 24.51 -55.41
N TRP A 56 48.15 24.65 -54.54
CA TRP A 56 48.77 23.52 -53.85
C TRP A 56 47.76 22.78 -52.96
N TYR A 57 46.93 23.51 -52.23
CA TYR A 57 45.93 22.91 -51.37
C TYR A 57 44.89 22.13 -52.17
N ILE A 58 44.37 22.69 -53.27
CA ILE A 58 43.38 22.02 -54.13
C ILE A 58 43.98 20.78 -54.79
N ALA A 59 45.20 20.86 -55.31
CA ALA A 59 45.88 19.71 -55.88
C ALA A 59 46.13 18.61 -54.84
N ASN A 60 46.59 18.98 -53.64
CA ASN A 60 46.77 18.02 -52.53
C ASN A 60 45.45 17.40 -52.08
N LEU A 61 44.37 18.19 -52.00
CA LEU A 61 43.04 17.70 -51.66
C LEU A 61 42.54 16.72 -52.72
N TYR A 62 42.74 17.03 -54.00
CA TYR A 62 42.41 16.09 -55.09
C TYR A 62 43.18 14.78 -54.96
N ILE A 63 44.50 14.83 -54.71
CA ILE A 63 45.29 13.61 -54.49
C ILE A 63 44.77 12.82 -53.28
N TYR A 64 44.51 13.50 -52.16
CA TYR A 64 43.97 12.88 -50.95
C TYR A 64 42.63 12.17 -51.17
N MET A 65 41.75 12.76 -51.99
CA MET A 65 40.41 12.21 -52.25
C MET A 65 40.42 11.01 -53.22
N ASN A 66 41.48 10.82 -54.01
CA ASN A 66 41.49 9.87 -55.13
C ASN A 66 42.57 8.78 -55.04
N TYR A 67 43.56 8.91 -54.15
CA TYR A 67 44.68 7.97 -54.04
C TYR A 67 45.00 7.65 -52.58
N HIS A 68 45.32 6.38 -52.33
CA HIS A 68 45.86 5.92 -51.06
C HIS A 68 47.27 6.49 -50.84
N PRO A 69 47.61 6.96 -49.62
CA PRO A 69 48.89 7.62 -49.35
C PRO A 69 50.13 6.76 -49.66
N THR A 70 50.04 5.46 -49.40
CA THR A 70 51.17 4.51 -49.46
C THR A 70 51.03 3.43 -50.54
N ASP A 71 49.80 3.10 -50.94
CA ASP A 71 49.52 1.90 -51.74
C ASP A 71 49.48 2.22 -53.24
N ASP A 72 49.14 3.47 -53.56
CA ASP A 72 49.12 3.99 -54.92
C ASP A 72 50.39 4.78 -55.24
N TYR A 73 50.80 4.76 -56.51
CA TYR A 73 52.02 5.43 -56.99
C TYR A 73 51.73 6.47 -58.08
N PRO A 74 50.85 7.46 -57.84
CA PRO A 74 50.34 8.31 -58.90
C PRO A 74 51.35 9.34 -59.42
N ILE A 75 52.46 9.59 -58.72
CA ILE A 75 53.34 10.74 -58.99
C ILE A 75 54.63 10.29 -59.68
N ASN A 76 54.81 10.65 -60.96
CA ASN A 76 56.08 10.44 -61.65
C ASN A 76 57.11 11.51 -61.28
N LEU A 77 58.30 11.09 -60.82
CA LEU A 77 59.42 11.97 -60.46
C LEU A 77 59.82 12.93 -61.58
N GLU A 78 59.73 12.50 -62.85
CA GLU A 78 60.05 13.31 -64.03
C GLU A 78 59.25 14.62 -64.06
N ASN A 79 58.00 14.56 -63.59
CA ASN A 79 57.08 15.68 -63.61
C ASN A 79 57.35 16.65 -62.45
N VAL A 80 57.86 16.15 -61.31
CA VAL A 80 57.91 16.92 -60.06
C VAL A 80 59.31 17.38 -59.63
N PHE A 81 60.40 16.79 -60.12
CA PHE A 81 61.75 17.12 -59.61
C PHE A 81 62.11 18.61 -59.80
N LYS A 82 61.71 19.20 -60.94
CA LYS A 82 61.91 20.64 -61.21
C LYS A 82 61.03 21.51 -60.31
N MET A 83 59.81 21.08 -60.02
CA MET A 83 58.88 21.77 -59.14
C MET A 83 59.42 21.83 -57.70
N ILE A 84 60.08 20.76 -57.25
CA ILE A 84 60.77 20.70 -55.95
C ILE A 84 62.10 21.49 -55.97
N GLY A 85 62.57 21.92 -57.14
CA GLY A 85 63.77 22.74 -57.31
C GLY A 85 65.07 21.95 -57.46
N PHE A 86 65.03 20.65 -57.78
CA PHE A 86 66.22 19.92 -58.15
C PHE A 86 66.69 20.31 -59.56
N ALA A 87 68.00 20.48 -59.75
CA ALA A 87 68.59 20.84 -61.05
C ALA A 87 68.37 19.75 -62.12
N ASN A 88 68.39 18.48 -61.73
CA ASN A 88 68.17 17.34 -62.61
C ASN A 88 67.59 16.15 -61.83
N LYS A 89 66.99 15.20 -62.55
CA LYS A 89 66.41 13.97 -61.98
C LYS A 89 67.43 13.14 -61.20
N GLY A 90 68.69 13.10 -61.64
CA GLY A 90 69.75 12.36 -60.96
C GLY A 90 69.98 12.83 -59.52
N ASN A 91 69.94 14.14 -59.27
CA ASN A 91 70.07 14.71 -57.93
C ASN A 91 68.86 14.37 -57.04
N ALA A 92 67.65 14.38 -57.61
CA ALA A 92 66.46 13.94 -56.89
C ALA A 92 66.54 12.44 -56.54
N MET A 93 67.00 11.61 -57.50
CA MET A 93 67.14 10.17 -57.32
C MET A 93 68.21 9.80 -56.28
N LYS A 94 69.28 10.59 -56.13
CA LYS A 94 70.25 10.41 -55.03
C LYS A 94 69.57 10.57 -53.67
N THR A 95 68.74 11.61 -53.52
CA THR A 95 67.96 11.84 -52.30
C THR A 95 66.96 10.71 -52.06
N ILE A 96 66.33 10.19 -53.12
CA ILE A 96 65.37 9.10 -53.00
C ILE A 96 66.06 7.82 -52.52
N LYS A 97 67.11 7.38 -53.22
CA LYS A 97 67.85 6.16 -52.89
C LYS A 97 68.47 6.18 -51.48
N SER A 98 68.74 7.36 -50.92
CA SER A 98 69.33 7.48 -49.58
C SER A 98 68.31 7.54 -48.43
N ASN A 99 67.03 7.84 -48.72
CA ASN A 99 66.02 8.08 -47.66
C ASN A 99 64.75 7.23 -47.79
N PHE A 100 64.53 6.55 -48.92
CA PHE A 100 63.31 5.80 -49.21
C PHE A 100 63.61 4.39 -49.71
N THR A 101 62.70 3.46 -49.46
CA THR A 101 62.81 2.05 -49.81
C THR A 101 62.15 1.76 -51.16
N LYS A 102 62.88 1.11 -52.06
CA LYS A 102 62.35 0.68 -53.35
C LYS A 102 61.24 -0.37 -53.14
N ASP A 103 60.19 -0.28 -53.94
CA ASP A 103 59.00 -1.14 -53.95
C ASP A 103 58.04 -0.96 -52.74
N GLU A 104 58.40 -0.10 -51.78
CA GLU A 104 57.53 0.40 -50.70
C GLU A 104 57.17 1.89 -50.88
N ASP A 105 58.18 2.73 -51.09
CA ASP A 105 58.02 4.19 -51.22
C ASP A 105 57.95 4.64 -52.69
N TYR A 106 58.69 3.95 -53.55
CA TYR A 106 58.73 4.23 -54.98
C TYR A 106 58.95 2.98 -55.82
N LYS A 107 58.41 2.99 -57.04
CA LYS A 107 58.58 1.93 -58.06
C LYS A 107 59.32 2.45 -59.28
N ILE A 108 60.12 1.60 -59.91
CA ILE A 108 60.81 1.91 -61.17
C ILE A 108 60.14 1.12 -62.29
N ALA A 109 59.52 1.82 -63.23
CA ALA A 109 58.97 1.25 -64.46
C ALA A 109 60.02 1.36 -65.58
N LEU A 110 60.47 0.22 -66.08
CA LEU A 110 61.41 0.12 -67.19
C LEU A 110 60.65 -0.07 -68.51
N PHE A 111 60.75 0.89 -69.43
CA PHE A 111 60.29 0.67 -70.80
C PHE A 111 61.41 0.02 -71.61
N HIS A 112 61.21 -1.22 -72.04
CA HIS A 112 62.01 -1.79 -73.11
C HIS A 112 61.55 -1.13 -74.41
N THR A 113 62.27 -0.12 -74.89
CA THR A 113 62.08 0.34 -76.26
C THR A 113 62.40 -0.81 -77.21
N GLU A 114 61.41 -1.25 -77.99
CA GLU A 114 61.60 -2.24 -79.05
C GLU A 114 62.79 -1.83 -79.92
N LYS A 115 63.78 -2.74 -80.02
CA LYS A 115 65.00 -2.72 -80.85
C LYS A 115 65.26 -1.40 -81.60
N ARG A 116 66.03 -0.49 -81.02
CA ARG A 116 66.71 0.57 -81.80
C ARG A 116 68.09 0.11 -82.24
N LYS A 117 68.32 0.12 -83.55
CA LYS A 117 69.64 -0.08 -84.16
C LYS A 117 70.50 1.16 -83.90
N ASN A 118 71.57 0.97 -83.12
CA ASN A 118 72.82 1.74 -83.18
C ASN A 118 72.79 3.27 -82.94
N GLU A 119 72.15 3.77 -81.87
CA GLU A 119 72.49 5.10 -81.31
C GLU A 119 72.43 5.06 -79.77
N GLY A 120 73.50 5.51 -79.10
CA GLY A 120 73.70 5.38 -77.66
C GLY A 120 72.79 6.27 -76.80
N GLY A 121 71.55 5.85 -76.59
CA GLY A 121 70.62 6.44 -75.61
C GLY A 121 70.41 5.53 -74.40
N PHE A 122 70.43 6.10 -73.19
CA PHE A 122 70.07 5.39 -71.96
C PHE A 122 68.58 4.98 -71.98
N ASN A 123 68.26 3.78 -71.49
CA ASN A 123 66.88 3.34 -71.27
C ASN A 123 66.14 4.36 -70.38
N LYS A 124 64.97 4.82 -70.82
CA LYS A 124 64.16 5.77 -70.05
C LYS A 124 63.47 5.02 -68.92
N GLU A 125 63.87 5.29 -67.67
CA GLU A 125 63.24 4.76 -66.47
C GLU A 125 62.24 5.77 -65.90
N ASP A 126 61.01 5.33 -65.66
CA ASP A 126 60.03 6.12 -64.91
C ASP A 126 60.08 5.74 -63.43
N VAL A 127 60.16 6.75 -62.56
CA VAL A 127 60.22 6.57 -61.11
C VAL A 127 58.91 7.09 -60.54
N MET A 128 58.05 6.16 -60.13
CA MET A 128 56.71 6.44 -59.61
C MET A 128 56.77 6.47 -58.09
N LEU A 129 56.32 7.57 -57.48
CA LEU A 129 56.30 7.79 -56.05
C LEU A 129 54.88 7.60 -55.52
N ASN A 130 54.76 7.01 -54.33
CA ASN A 130 53.52 7.15 -53.57
C ASN A 130 53.37 8.59 -53.03
N VAL A 131 52.18 8.93 -52.55
CA VAL A 131 51.82 10.30 -52.15
C VAL A 131 52.66 10.75 -50.96
N ASP A 132 52.85 9.88 -49.96
CA ASP A 132 53.62 10.21 -48.76
C ASP A 132 55.11 10.39 -49.07
N THR A 133 55.66 9.57 -49.96
CA THR A 133 57.05 9.69 -50.44
C THR A 133 57.27 11.01 -51.16
N PHE A 134 56.33 11.44 -52.00
CA PHE A 134 56.42 12.75 -52.64
C PHE A 134 56.40 13.89 -51.60
N LYS A 135 55.51 13.84 -50.60
CA LYS A 135 55.46 14.85 -49.52
C LYS A 135 56.76 14.87 -48.72
N ASN A 136 57.25 13.70 -48.30
CA ASN A 136 58.49 13.57 -47.55
C ASN A 136 59.72 14.02 -48.37
N LEU A 137 59.74 13.74 -49.67
CA LEU A 137 60.78 14.26 -50.57
C LEU A 137 60.78 15.79 -50.60
N CYS A 138 59.60 16.42 -50.62
CA CYS A 138 59.49 17.88 -50.52
C CYS A 138 60.01 18.41 -49.18
N MET A 139 59.80 17.67 -48.08
CA MET A 139 60.31 18.04 -46.75
C MET A 139 61.84 17.90 -46.64
N LEU A 140 62.42 16.89 -47.28
CA LEU A 140 63.86 16.62 -47.27
C LEU A 140 64.64 17.51 -48.26
N ALA A 141 63.99 18.01 -49.31
CA ALA A 141 64.64 18.81 -50.34
C ALA A 141 65.32 20.07 -49.76
N LYS A 142 66.64 20.14 -49.92
CA LYS A 142 67.48 21.29 -49.51
C LYS A 142 67.59 22.31 -50.65
N THR A 143 66.45 22.73 -51.17
CA THR A 143 66.30 23.71 -52.27
C THR A 143 65.45 24.89 -51.78
N ASP A 144 65.52 26.04 -52.45
CA ASP A 144 64.67 27.20 -52.11
C ASP A 144 63.18 26.86 -52.30
N LYS A 145 62.84 26.12 -53.36
CA LYS A 145 61.48 25.60 -53.58
C LYS A 145 61.04 24.62 -52.49
N GLY A 146 61.91 23.72 -52.05
CA GLY A 146 61.64 22.84 -50.91
C GLY A 146 61.43 23.63 -49.60
N LYS A 147 62.17 24.73 -49.40
CA LYS A 147 61.96 25.65 -48.27
C LYS A 147 60.60 26.36 -48.35
N GLU A 148 60.16 26.79 -49.52
CA GLU A 148 58.81 27.35 -49.74
C GLU A 148 57.72 26.32 -49.43
N ILE A 149 57.84 25.09 -49.93
CA ILE A 149 56.86 24.02 -49.71
C ILE A 149 56.75 23.67 -48.22
N ARG A 150 57.88 23.58 -47.49
CA ARG A 150 57.87 23.38 -46.02
C ARG A 150 57.12 24.49 -45.29
N LYS A 151 57.37 25.76 -45.64
CA LYS A 151 56.65 26.90 -45.05
C LYS A 151 55.15 26.83 -45.32
N TYR A 152 54.76 26.38 -46.52
CA TYR A 152 53.35 26.16 -46.86
C TYR A 152 52.70 25.11 -45.94
N TYR A 153 53.34 23.95 -45.72
CA TYR A 153 52.79 22.93 -44.83
C TYR A 153 52.70 23.38 -43.36
N VAL A 154 53.69 24.11 -42.85
CA VAL A 154 53.62 24.72 -41.50
C VAL A 154 52.46 25.71 -41.41
N LYS A 155 52.24 26.51 -42.46
CA LYS A 155 51.10 27.44 -42.51
C LYS A 155 49.75 26.71 -42.56
N LEU A 156 49.65 25.64 -43.34
CA LEU A 156 48.47 24.78 -43.43
C LEU A 156 48.12 24.19 -42.05
N GLU A 157 49.11 23.67 -41.32
CA GLU A 157 48.93 23.15 -39.95
C GLU A 157 48.39 24.23 -39.00
N ASN A 158 48.97 25.42 -39.02
CA ASN A 158 48.51 26.54 -38.18
C ASN A 158 47.08 26.95 -38.49
N ILE A 159 46.71 27.01 -39.77
CA ILE A 159 45.33 27.31 -40.20
C ILE A 159 44.38 26.22 -39.72
N HIS A 160 44.76 24.94 -39.87
CA HIS A 160 43.93 23.82 -39.42
C HIS A 160 43.72 23.84 -37.91
N ASN A 161 44.77 24.08 -37.13
CA ASN A 161 44.69 24.21 -35.67
C ASN A 161 43.80 25.39 -35.25
N LYS A 162 43.86 26.52 -35.97
CA LYS A 162 42.98 27.68 -35.75
C LYS A 162 41.51 27.30 -35.99
N ILE A 163 41.21 26.65 -37.11
CA ILE A 163 39.85 26.20 -37.46
C ILE A 163 39.32 25.22 -36.40
N ILE A 164 40.11 24.19 -36.03
CA ILE A 164 39.71 23.21 -35.01
C ILE A 164 39.40 23.92 -33.70
N LYS A 165 40.24 24.87 -33.27
CA LYS A 165 40.02 25.61 -32.03
C LYS A 165 38.73 26.41 -32.07
N GLU A 166 38.48 27.15 -33.15
CA GLU A 166 37.26 27.94 -33.33
C GLU A 166 36.01 27.05 -33.34
N GLU A 167 36.04 25.91 -34.05
CA GLU A 167 34.93 24.95 -34.09
C GLU A 167 34.66 24.32 -32.72
N LEU A 168 35.71 23.95 -31.97
CA LEU A 168 35.57 23.42 -30.61
C LEU A 168 34.95 24.44 -29.65
N GLU A 169 35.33 25.71 -29.75
CA GLU A 169 34.76 26.79 -28.93
C GLU A 169 33.27 27.01 -29.27
N GLN A 170 32.91 27.05 -30.56
CA GLN A 170 31.52 27.16 -31.00
C GLN A 170 30.66 25.97 -30.54
N GLN A 171 31.17 24.74 -30.67
CA GLN A 171 30.47 23.53 -30.22
C GLN A 171 30.22 23.54 -28.72
N LYS A 172 31.20 23.97 -27.90
CA LYS A 172 31.02 24.12 -26.45
C LYS A 172 29.94 25.13 -26.11
N GLN A 173 29.90 26.25 -26.82
CA GLN A 173 28.90 27.30 -26.61
C GLN A 173 27.50 26.82 -26.96
N LEU A 174 27.34 26.14 -28.10
CA LEU A 174 26.09 25.52 -28.52
C LEU A 174 25.59 24.47 -27.49
N LEU A 175 26.51 23.68 -26.94
CA LEU A 175 26.19 22.66 -25.94
C LEU A 175 25.70 23.29 -24.63
N LEU A 176 26.37 24.34 -24.15
CA LEU A 176 25.96 25.11 -22.98
C LEU A 176 24.57 25.74 -23.15
N GLU A 177 24.29 26.29 -24.34
CA GLU A 177 22.97 26.84 -24.67
C GLU A 177 21.88 25.77 -24.66
N LYS A 178 22.15 24.60 -25.25
CA LYS A 178 21.21 23.47 -25.25
C LYS A 178 20.94 22.94 -23.83
N ASP A 179 21.96 22.82 -22.99
CA ASP A 179 21.79 22.41 -21.60
C ASP A 179 20.94 23.41 -20.81
N THR A 180 21.18 24.71 -21.02
CA THR A 180 20.39 25.79 -20.41
C THR A 180 18.93 25.74 -20.87
N GLN A 181 18.68 25.49 -22.17
CA GLN A 181 17.34 25.32 -22.71
C GLN A 181 16.62 24.09 -22.13
N LEU A 182 17.34 22.97 -21.96
CA LEU A 182 16.79 21.76 -21.34
C LEU A 182 16.39 22.00 -19.88
N ILE A 183 17.27 22.62 -19.09
CA ILE A 183 16.99 22.99 -17.70
C ILE A 183 15.75 23.90 -17.62
N ASN A 184 15.68 24.92 -18.48
CA ASN A 184 14.53 25.83 -18.52
C ASN A 184 13.23 25.11 -18.92
N LYS A 185 13.28 24.19 -19.88
CA LYS A 185 12.13 23.39 -20.31
C LYS A 185 11.64 22.45 -19.20
N ASP A 186 12.56 21.85 -18.45
CA ASP A 186 12.20 21.01 -17.30
C ASP A 186 11.61 21.83 -16.15
N LEU A 187 12.14 23.02 -15.88
CA LEU A 187 11.57 23.97 -14.91
C LEU A 187 10.16 24.42 -15.33
N GLN A 188 9.95 24.71 -16.62
CA GLN A 188 8.63 25.06 -17.15
C GLN A 188 7.64 23.91 -16.98
N LYS A 189 8.00 22.68 -17.36
CA LYS A 189 7.14 21.50 -17.18
C LYS A 189 6.77 21.28 -15.71
N LYS A 190 7.74 21.40 -14.79
CA LYS A 190 7.48 21.29 -13.33
C LYS A 190 6.46 22.33 -12.87
N ARG A 191 6.63 23.59 -13.31
CA ARG A 191 5.69 24.68 -13.00
C ARG A 191 4.31 24.43 -13.57
N GLU A 192 4.21 23.97 -14.82
CA GLU A 192 2.94 23.64 -15.46
C GLU A 192 2.19 22.55 -14.70
N VAL A 193 2.86 21.44 -14.35
CA VAL A 193 2.26 20.35 -13.57
C VAL A 193 1.76 20.84 -12.21
N GLU A 194 2.56 21.63 -11.50
CA GLU A 194 2.17 22.19 -10.20
C GLU A 194 0.96 23.13 -10.33
N ILE A 195 0.93 23.99 -11.36
CA ILE A 195 -0.21 24.88 -11.65
C ILE A 195 -1.46 24.06 -11.98
N THR A 196 -1.36 23.05 -12.82
CA THR A 196 -2.48 22.17 -13.18
C THR A 196 -3.04 21.46 -11.95
N LEU A 197 -2.18 20.90 -11.09
CA LEU A 197 -2.61 20.24 -9.86
C LEU A 197 -3.25 21.23 -8.87
N LYS A 198 -2.69 22.43 -8.71
CA LYS A 198 -3.28 23.49 -7.87
C LYS A 198 -4.68 23.87 -8.36
N ASN A 199 -4.81 24.17 -9.64
CA ASN A 199 -6.07 24.65 -10.22
C ASN A 199 -7.14 23.55 -10.24
N SER A 200 -6.77 22.30 -10.52
CA SER A 200 -7.72 21.19 -10.61
C SER A 200 -8.34 20.82 -9.25
N PHE A 201 -7.58 21.04 -8.17
CA PHE A 201 -7.94 20.61 -6.83
C PHE A 201 -8.10 21.77 -5.83
N ASP A 202 -8.25 23.01 -6.32
CA ASP A 202 -8.46 24.17 -5.46
C ASP A 202 -9.70 23.98 -4.58
N LYS A 203 -9.56 24.27 -3.28
CA LYS A 203 -10.59 24.12 -2.24
C LYS A 203 -11.27 22.74 -2.18
N ARG A 204 -10.55 21.66 -2.51
CA ARG A 204 -11.05 20.28 -2.41
C ARG A 204 -10.44 19.53 -1.22
N CYS A 205 -11.22 18.63 -0.64
CA CYS A 205 -10.76 17.69 0.38
C CYS A 205 -9.89 16.61 -0.25
N LEU A 206 -8.57 16.65 -0.01
CA LEU A 206 -7.62 15.76 -0.69
C LEU A 206 -6.47 15.31 0.20
N VAL A 207 -5.78 14.27 -0.28
CA VAL A 207 -4.44 13.85 0.19
C VAL A 207 -3.42 14.19 -0.90
N TYR A 208 -2.27 14.74 -0.50
CA TYR A 208 -1.21 15.18 -1.41
C TYR A 208 0.13 14.50 -1.11
N LEU A 209 0.99 14.45 -2.13
CA LEU A 209 2.41 14.08 -2.03
C LEU A 209 3.28 15.22 -2.56
N ILE A 210 4.22 15.68 -1.73
CA ILE A 210 5.21 16.70 -2.06
C ILE A 210 6.58 16.03 -2.10
N LYS A 211 7.35 16.28 -3.14
CA LYS A 211 8.75 15.88 -3.23
C LYS A 211 9.64 16.97 -2.65
N ILE A 212 10.59 16.56 -1.82
CA ILE A 212 11.62 17.38 -1.20
C ILE A 212 12.96 16.82 -1.69
N THR A 213 13.81 17.70 -2.23
CA THR A 213 15.15 17.32 -2.69
C THR A 213 16.16 18.02 -1.79
N ASN A 214 16.87 17.26 -0.97
CA ASN A 214 17.92 17.78 -0.08
C ASN A 214 19.23 17.02 -0.38
N ASP A 215 20.30 17.72 -0.73
CA ASP A 215 21.65 17.15 -0.90
C ASP A 215 21.67 15.81 -1.67
N ASP A 216 21.03 15.79 -2.85
CA ASP A 216 20.84 14.62 -3.74
C ASP A 216 19.97 13.47 -3.19
N GLU A 217 19.38 13.63 -2.01
CA GLU A 217 18.40 12.69 -1.46
C GLU A 217 16.96 13.14 -1.74
N ILE A 218 16.18 12.24 -2.34
CA ILE A 218 14.75 12.45 -2.61
C ILE A 218 13.93 11.90 -1.46
N ILE A 219 13.12 12.77 -0.84
CA ILE A 219 12.18 12.42 0.23
C ILE A 219 10.80 12.93 -0.17
N TYR A 220 9.76 12.18 0.16
CA TYR A 220 8.39 12.61 -0.08
C TYR A 220 7.70 12.94 1.24
N LYS A 221 6.98 14.06 1.28
CA LYS A 221 6.06 14.43 2.34
C LYS A 221 4.64 14.16 1.90
N PHE A 222 3.86 13.50 2.75
CA PHE A 222 2.43 13.29 2.51
C PHE A 222 1.60 14.09 3.53
N GLY A 223 0.34 14.33 3.20
CA GLY A 223 -0.62 14.87 4.15
C GLY A 223 -1.99 15.13 3.53
N TYR A 224 -2.96 15.52 4.35
CA TYR A 224 -4.27 15.98 3.87
C TYR A 224 -4.44 17.49 3.99
N THR A 225 -5.35 18.02 3.18
CA THR A 225 -5.81 19.41 3.25
C THR A 225 -7.16 19.57 2.55
N ASP A 226 -7.86 20.65 2.89
CA ASP A 226 -9.07 21.09 2.20
C ASP A 226 -8.80 22.30 1.29
N ASP A 227 -7.57 22.83 1.35
CA ASP A 227 -7.05 23.92 0.51
C ASP A 227 -5.57 23.61 0.21
N ILE A 228 -5.30 23.16 -1.02
CA ILE A 228 -3.94 22.80 -1.44
C ILE A 228 -3.07 24.02 -1.70
N VAL A 229 -3.66 25.15 -2.11
CA VAL A 229 -2.92 26.38 -2.42
C VAL A 229 -2.32 26.97 -1.15
N THR A 230 -3.13 27.15 -0.11
CA THR A 230 -2.67 27.64 1.19
C THR A 230 -1.71 26.66 1.86
N ARG A 231 -1.97 25.35 1.72
CA ARG A 231 -1.08 24.31 2.28
C ARG A 231 0.29 24.31 1.63
N LEU A 232 0.38 24.43 0.31
CA LEU A 232 1.65 24.52 -0.40
C LEU A 232 2.43 25.77 -0.01
N ARG A 233 1.79 26.94 0.07
CA ARG A 233 2.43 28.17 0.57
C ARG A 233 3.01 27.96 1.97
N THR A 234 2.28 27.28 2.84
CA THR A 234 2.74 26.96 4.19
C THR A 234 3.98 26.06 4.17
N HIS A 235 3.97 25.00 3.35
CA HIS A 235 5.13 24.11 3.23
C HIS A 235 6.35 24.81 2.63
N LYS A 236 6.17 25.67 1.63
CA LYS A 236 7.26 26.48 1.05
C LYS A 236 7.95 27.35 2.10
N ASN A 237 7.16 27.99 2.95
CA ASN A 237 7.68 28.80 4.07
C ASN A 237 8.37 27.96 5.15
N GLN A 238 7.96 26.69 5.35
CA GLN A 238 8.47 25.84 6.42
C GLN A 238 9.68 24.99 6.02
N ILE A 239 9.71 24.50 4.79
CA ILE A 239 10.67 23.51 4.29
C ILE A 239 11.67 24.20 3.35
N GLY A 240 11.18 25.02 2.43
CA GLY A 240 11.96 25.71 1.40
C GLY A 240 11.17 25.84 0.10
N GLU A 241 11.65 26.70 -0.81
CA GLU A 241 11.00 26.91 -2.12
C GLU A 241 11.14 25.70 -3.07
N ASP A 242 12.15 24.85 -2.87
CA ASP A 242 12.50 23.71 -3.72
C ASP A 242 11.65 22.44 -3.46
N ILE A 243 10.38 22.64 -3.12
CA ILE A 243 9.40 21.56 -2.97
C ILE A 243 8.50 21.47 -4.20
N GLU A 244 8.19 20.24 -4.63
CA GLU A 244 7.38 19.98 -5.83
C GLU A 244 6.12 19.21 -5.44
N LEU A 245 4.93 19.70 -5.83
CA LEU A 245 3.69 18.94 -5.68
C LEU A 245 3.61 17.86 -6.76
N VAL A 246 3.72 16.59 -6.38
CA VAL A 246 3.84 15.46 -7.34
C VAL A 246 2.54 14.70 -7.51
N TYR A 247 1.63 14.77 -6.54
CA TYR A 247 0.36 14.04 -6.60
C TYR A 247 -0.71 14.65 -5.69
N CYS A 248 -1.95 14.63 -6.17
CA CYS A 248 -3.15 14.94 -5.40
C CYS A 248 -4.21 13.87 -5.69
N ILE A 249 -4.94 13.45 -4.66
CA ILE A 249 -6.12 12.61 -4.80
C ILE A 249 -7.25 13.16 -3.93
N GLU A 250 -8.37 13.48 -4.57
CA GLU A 250 -9.58 13.92 -3.88
C GLU A 250 -10.21 12.74 -3.13
N SER A 251 -10.64 12.99 -1.90
CA SER A 251 -11.27 11.99 -1.06
C SER A 251 -12.44 12.57 -0.27
N LYS A 252 -13.51 11.79 -0.16
CA LYS A 252 -14.68 12.14 0.66
C LYS A 252 -14.39 12.16 2.16
N ASP A 253 -13.28 11.53 2.58
CA ASP A 253 -12.74 11.57 3.94
C ASP A 253 -11.21 11.50 3.89
N ASN A 254 -10.61 12.66 3.62
CA ASN A 254 -9.15 12.81 3.49
C ASN A 254 -8.38 12.47 4.77
N LYS A 255 -9.00 12.63 5.95
CA LYS A 255 -8.42 12.25 7.24
C LYS A 255 -8.34 10.73 7.39
N MET A 256 -9.41 10.02 7.04
CA MET A 256 -9.42 8.57 7.05
C MET A 256 -8.42 8.02 6.03
N LEU A 257 -8.37 8.60 4.82
CA LEU A 257 -7.42 8.19 3.79
C LEU A 257 -5.95 8.39 4.22
N GLU A 258 -5.61 9.53 4.83
CA GLU A 258 -4.25 9.75 5.37
C GLU A 258 -3.93 8.70 6.45
N LYS A 259 -4.86 8.41 7.36
CA LYS A 259 -4.65 7.42 8.42
C LYS A 259 -4.39 6.03 7.85
N LEU A 260 -5.17 5.59 6.87
CA LEU A 260 -4.95 4.30 6.19
C LEU A 260 -3.59 4.26 5.48
N LEU A 261 -3.16 5.39 4.90
CA LEU A 261 -1.82 5.50 4.33
C LEU A 261 -0.74 5.39 5.42
N ILE A 262 -0.91 6.05 6.57
CA ILE A 262 0.03 5.96 7.70
C ILE A 262 0.16 4.50 8.16
N ASP A 263 -0.96 3.81 8.37
CA ASP A 263 -0.98 2.41 8.81
C ASP A 263 -0.23 1.51 7.81
N TYR A 264 -0.44 1.73 6.51
CA TYR A 264 0.30 1.04 5.45
C TYR A 264 1.80 1.37 5.51
N LEU A 265 2.19 2.63 5.58
CA LEU A 265 3.59 3.05 5.59
C LEU A 265 4.33 2.55 6.85
N GLU A 266 3.66 2.48 7.99
CA GLU A 266 4.21 1.94 9.24
C GLU A 266 4.41 0.42 9.17
N GLN A 267 3.44 -0.31 8.60
CA GLN A 267 3.55 -1.76 8.39
C GLN A 267 4.81 -2.14 7.61
N TYR A 268 5.18 -1.35 6.60
CA TYR A 268 6.33 -1.61 5.72
C TYR A 268 7.57 -0.77 6.04
N LYS A 269 7.57 0.00 7.14
CA LYS A 269 8.69 0.85 7.57
C LYS A 269 9.18 1.85 6.50
N PHE A 270 8.28 2.32 5.62
CA PHE A 270 8.60 3.35 4.62
C PHE A 270 8.67 4.77 5.21
N ARG A 271 8.09 4.96 6.39
CA ARG A 271 7.99 6.25 7.08
C ARG A 271 9.33 6.67 7.69
N VAL A 272 9.74 7.90 7.44
CA VAL A 272 10.96 8.51 7.97
C VAL A 272 10.59 9.72 8.84
N LYS A 273 11.38 9.99 9.88
CA LYS A 273 11.27 11.20 10.70
C LYS A 273 12.55 12.00 10.57
N ARG A 274 12.46 13.30 10.28
CA ARG A 274 13.62 14.20 10.19
C ARG A 274 13.31 15.57 10.76
N THR A 275 14.33 16.23 11.28
CA THR A 275 14.25 17.66 11.62
C THR A 275 14.60 18.48 10.39
N ILE A 276 13.65 19.26 9.90
CA ILE A 276 13.85 20.21 8.79
C ILE A 276 13.56 21.61 9.33
N ASN A 277 14.49 22.55 9.15
CA ASN A 277 14.40 23.94 9.64
C ASN A 277 13.97 24.04 11.12
N GLY A 278 14.57 23.21 11.98
CA GLY A 278 14.31 23.20 13.43
C GLY A 278 12.98 22.56 13.85
N LYS A 279 12.17 22.03 12.93
CA LYS A 279 10.92 21.31 13.23
C LYS A 279 11.01 19.83 12.88
N GLN A 280 10.57 18.96 13.78
CA GLN A 280 10.42 17.54 13.45
C GLN A 280 9.25 17.32 12.49
N GLN A 281 9.56 16.74 11.35
CA GLN A 281 8.61 16.31 10.34
C GLN A 281 8.39 14.81 10.49
N THR A 282 7.13 14.40 10.69
CA THR A 282 6.80 12.98 10.92
C THR A 282 6.11 12.33 9.73
N GLU A 283 5.60 13.13 8.78
CA GLU A 283 4.85 12.66 7.61
C GLU A 283 5.77 12.57 6.38
N LEU A 284 6.98 12.00 6.56
CA LEU A 284 7.93 11.79 5.49
C LEU A 284 8.00 10.31 5.13
N LEU A 285 8.28 10.01 3.87
CA LEU A 285 8.50 8.66 3.37
C LEU A 285 9.68 8.65 2.39
N LYS A 286 10.44 7.56 2.41
CA LYS A 286 11.55 7.30 1.49
C LYS A 286 11.27 5.99 0.74
N VAL A 287 11.11 6.11 -0.58
CA VAL A 287 10.78 4.98 -1.47
C VAL A 287 11.55 5.11 -2.77
N ASN A 288 11.90 3.97 -3.37
CA ASN A 288 12.58 3.95 -4.67
C ASN A 288 11.63 4.30 -5.82
N ASP A 289 10.36 3.88 -5.72
CA ASP A 289 9.32 4.16 -6.70
C ASP A 289 8.08 4.76 -6.03
N ILE A 290 7.84 6.04 -6.30
CA ILE A 290 6.67 6.78 -5.77
C ILE A 290 5.36 6.29 -6.40
N GLN A 291 5.40 5.67 -7.58
CA GLN A 291 4.20 5.17 -8.25
C GLN A 291 3.50 4.09 -7.44
N MET A 292 4.25 3.28 -6.70
CA MET A 292 3.70 2.30 -5.75
C MET A 292 2.80 2.97 -4.71
N ILE A 293 3.22 4.12 -4.17
CA ILE A 293 2.43 4.88 -3.18
C ILE A 293 1.21 5.52 -3.82
N LYS A 294 1.34 6.06 -5.04
CA LYS A 294 0.20 6.62 -5.79
C LYS A 294 -0.87 5.55 -6.06
N ASN A 295 -0.46 4.38 -6.53
CA ASN A 295 -1.38 3.26 -6.79
C ASN A 295 -2.07 2.82 -5.50
N LYS A 296 -1.32 2.73 -4.39
CA LYS A 296 -1.90 2.36 -3.10
C LYS A 296 -2.90 3.40 -2.58
N LEU A 297 -2.61 4.70 -2.76
CA LEU A 297 -3.56 5.77 -2.42
C LEU A 297 -4.88 5.65 -3.20
N ILE A 298 -4.81 5.29 -4.49
CA ILE A 298 -6.02 5.06 -5.31
C ILE A 298 -6.83 3.88 -4.77
N GLU A 299 -6.16 2.78 -4.43
CA GLU A 299 -6.80 1.59 -3.83
C GLU A 299 -7.49 1.95 -2.50
N LEU A 300 -6.77 2.56 -1.57
CA LEU A 300 -7.30 2.96 -0.27
C LEU A 300 -8.46 3.96 -0.39
N ASN A 301 -8.40 4.88 -1.37
CA ASN A 301 -9.48 5.84 -1.56
C ASN A 301 -10.78 5.16 -2.04
N LYS A 302 -10.69 4.11 -2.87
CA LYS A 302 -11.86 3.31 -3.27
C LYS A 302 -12.49 2.59 -2.07
N ASP A 303 -11.67 2.09 -1.15
CA ASP A 303 -12.15 1.43 0.06
C ASP A 303 -12.92 2.41 0.95
N VAL A 304 -12.39 3.63 1.13
CA VAL A 304 -13.07 4.71 1.87
C VAL A 304 -14.44 5.04 1.25
N GLU A 305 -14.55 5.04 -0.07
CA GLU A 305 -15.83 5.26 -0.75
C GLU A 305 -16.83 4.11 -0.53
N ASN A 306 -16.35 2.86 -0.61
CA ASN A 306 -17.16 1.65 -0.44
C ASN A 306 -17.71 1.52 0.99
N ASP A 307 -16.87 1.77 2.00
CA ASP A 307 -17.28 1.73 3.40
C ASP A 307 -18.35 2.78 3.70
N LYS A 308 -18.21 4.00 3.15
CA LYS A 308 -19.21 5.05 3.29
C LYS A 308 -20.53 4.66 2.60
N LEU A 309 -20.47 4.04 1.42
CA LEU A 309 -21.65 3.55 0.71
C LEU A 309 -22.37 2.44 1.51
N LEU A 310 -21.61 1.54 2.14
CA LEU A 310 -22.14 0.50 3.01
C LEU A 310 -22.83 1.11 4.25
N ILE A 311 -22.19 2.10 4.88
CA ILE A 311 -22.77 2.83 6.01
C ILE A 311 -24.08 3.52 5.62
N ILE A 312 -24.16 4.15 4.44
CA ILE A 312 -25.38 4.80 3.94
C ILE A 312 -26.49 3.75 3.73
N LYS A 313 -26.19 2.61 3.08
CA LYS A 313 -27.16 1.51 2.89
C LYS A 313 -27.69 0.97 4.21
N LEU A 314 -26.80 0.80 5.20
CA LEU A 314 -27.19 0.34 6.54
C LEU A 314 -28.08 1.38 7.26
N LYS A 315 -27.77 2.67 7.14
CA LYS A 315 -28.60 3.74 7.70
C LYS A 315 -30.00 3.76 7.10
N ASN A 316 -30.11 3.64 5.77
CA ASN A 316 -31.43 3.58 5.11
C ASN A 316 -32.24 2.36 5.58
N LYS A 317 -31.58 1.19 5.70
CA LYS A 317 -32.23 -0.02 6.21
C LYS A 317 -32.71 0.12 7.66
N ILE A 318 -31.98 0.88 8.49
CA ILE A 318 -32.43 1.19 9.85
C ILE A 318 -33.69 2.05 9.82
N ILE A 319 -33.74 3.07 8.96
CA ILE A 319 -34.92 3.94 8.81
C ILE A 319 -36.14 3.12 8.34
N ASP A 320 -35.95 2.20 7.38
CA ASP A 320 -37.04 1.33 6.91
C ASP A 320 -37.60 0.45 8.04
N LEU A 321 -36.71 -0.14 8.85
CA LEU A 321 -37.08 -0.95 10.01
C LEU A 321 -37.74 -0.12 11.12
N GLU A 322 -37.36 1.14 11.28
CA GLU A 322 -38.01 2.06 12.22
C GLU A 322 -39.43 2.40 11.79
N ASN A 323 -39.65 2.65 10.49
CA ASN A 323 -40.98 2.89 9.93
C ASN A 323 -41.88 1.65 10.05
N GLU A 324 -41.37 0.46 9.73
CA GLU A 324 -42.10 -0.80 9.91
C GLU A 324 -42.50 -1.03 11.38
N ASN A 325 -41.60 -0.72 12.33
CA ASN A 325 -41.91 -0.79 13.75
C ASN A 325 -43.00 0.21 14.17
N ILE A 326 -43.06 1.40 13.56
CA ILE A 326 -44.11 2.39 13.83
C ILE A 326 -45.47 1.87 13.32
N GLU A 327 -45.52 1.31 12.11
CA GLU A 327 -46.74 0.73 11.54
C GLU A 327 -47.26 -0.44 12.39
N LEU A 328 -46.37 -1.37 12.78
CA LEU A 328 -46.74 -2.48 13.66
C LEU A 328 -47.29 -2.01 15.01
N LYS A 329 -46.71 -0.96 15.59
CA LYS A 329 -47.22 -0.35 16.84
C LYS A 329 -48.61 0.25 16.65
N GLN A 330 -48.88 0.90 15.53
CA GLN A 330 -50.21 1.44 15.21
C GLN A 330 -51.25 0.32 15.04
N GLN A 331 -50.89 -0.79 14.38
CA GLN A 331 -51.76 -1.96 14.25
C GLN A 331 -52.07 -2.62 15.59
N LEU A 332 -51.09 -2.69 16.50
CA LEU A 332 -51.29 -3.19 17.86
C LEU A 332 -52.28 -2.32 18.65
N LEU A 333 -52.13 -0.99 18.61
CA LEU A 333 -53.07 -0.05 19.23
C LEU A 333 -54.51 -0.24 18.72
N LEU A 334 -54.70 -0.36 17.41
CA LEU A 334 -56.04 -0.60 16.81
C LEU A 334 -56.64 -1.95 17.25
N LYS A 335 -55.79 -2.95 17.48
CA LYS A 335 -56.22 -4.28 17.95
C LYS A 335 -56.61 -4.26 19.42
N ASP A 336 -55.86 -3.52 20.24
CA ASP A 336 -56.17 -3.31 21.66
C ASP A 336 -57.48 -2.54 21.82
N ASP A 337 -57.74 -1.50 21.00
CA ASP A 337 -59.01 -0.75 21.02
C ASP A 337 -60.22 -1.62 20.64
N LYS A 338 -60.06 -2.54 19.67
CA LYS A 338 -61.10 -3.52 19.32
C LYS A 338 -61.41 -4.45 20.50
N ILE A 339 -60.38 -4.98 21.15
CA ILE A 339 -60.53 -5.87 22.32
C ILE A 339 -61.21 -5.12 23.48
N VAL A 340 -60.83 -3.86 23.72
CA VAL A 340 -61.43 -3.01 24.76
C VAL A 340 -62.92 -2.78 24.50
N ASN A 341 -63.32 -2.49 23.26
CA ASN A 341 -64.73 -2.33 22.90
C ASN A 341 -65.52 -3.63 23.04
N GLU A 342 -64.92 -4.77 22.68
CA GLU A 342 -65.55 -6.08 22.85
C GLU A 342 -65.74 -6.45 24.33
N LEU A 343 -64.78 -6.11 25.17
CA LEU A 343 -64.88 -6.27 26.63
C LEU A 343 -65.93 -5.33 27.24
N LYS A 344 -66.01 -4.08 26.79
CA LYS A 344 -67.08 -3.15 27.23
C LYS A 344 -68.47 -3.69 26.94
N ASN A 345 -68.69 -4.23 25.74
CA ASN A 345 -69.97 -4.85 25.37
C ASN A 345 -70.30 -6.08 26.24
N LYS A 346 -69.29 -6.91 26.57
CA LYS A 346 -69.47 -8.04 27.49
C LYS A 346 -69.79 -7.60 28.92
N ILE A 347 -69.16 -6.53 29.40
CA ILE A 347 -69.45 -5.95 30.72
C ILE A 347 -70.90 -5.44 30.75
N GLU A 348 -71.36 -4.73 29.72
CA GLU A 348 -72.73 -4.22 29.65
C GLU A 348 -73.78 -5.35 29.60
N GLN A 349 -73.48 -6.46 28.92
CA GLN A 349 -74.32 -7.66 28.96
C GLN A 349 -74.35 -8.32 30.34
N LEU A 350 -73.21 -8.42 31.02
CA LEU A 350 -73.12 -8.97 32.38
C LEU A 350 -73.84 -8.08 33.39
N GLU A 351 -73.77 -6.76 33.26
CA GLU A 351 -74.48 -5.81 34.13
C GLU A 351 -76.00 -5.95 33.99
N LYS A 352 -76.52 -6.13 32.77
CA LYS A 352 -77.94 -6.45 32.53
C LYS A 352 -78.32 -7.79 33.17
N THR A 353 -77.47 -8.80 33.03
CA THR A 353 -77.69 -10.13 33.61
C THR A 353 -77.70 -10.06 35.15
N ILE A 354 -76.79 -9.30 35.76
CA ILE A 354 -76.73 -9.09 37.22
C ILE A 354 -77.95 -8.33 37.73
N LEU A 355 -78.51 -7.41 36.94
CA LEU A 355 -79.75 -6.71 37.29
C LEU A 355 -80.95 -7.68 37.30
N ASP A 356 -81.01 -8.61 36.35
CA ASP A 356 -82.04 -9.67 36.31
C ASP A 356 -81.90 -10.65 37.49
N TYR A 357 -80.67 -10.96 37.93
CA TYR A 357 -80.40 -11.82 39.10
C TYR A 357 -80.67 -11.16 40.46
N LYS A 358 -80.89 -9.83 40.53
CA LYS A 358 -81.22 -9.12 41.78
C LYS A 358 -82.71 -9.17 42.15
N LEU A 359 -83.55 -9.82 41.33
CA LEU A 359 -84.99 -9.96 41.56
C LEU A 359 -85.42 -11.28 42.24
N ASP A 360 -84.50 -12.19 42.56
CA ASP A 360 -84.82 -13.42 43.28
C ASP A 360 -83.96 -13.59 44.53
N ASP A 361 -84.64 -13.61 45.68
CA ASP A 361 -84.10 -13.74 47.03
C ASP A 361 -83.55 -15.15 47.32
N ASN A 362 -82.62 -15.18 48.29
CA ASN A 362 -82.18 -16.31 49.11
C ASN A 362 -81.04 -17.22 48.58
N LYS A 363 -79.82 -16.93 49.04
CA LYS A 363 -79.08 -17.70 50.07
C LYS A 363 -77.62 -17.22 50.16
N ILE A 364 -77.23 -16.72 51.32
CA ILE A 364 -75.83 -16.45 51.69
C ILE A 364 -75.40 -17.46 52.76
N THR A 365 -74.25 -18.10 52.56
CA THR A 365 -73.25 -18.52 53.58
C THR A 365 -72.02 -19.16 52.88
N PRO A 366 -70.82 -19.19 53.49
CA PRO A 366 -69.63 -18.52 52.96
C PRO A 366 -68.50 -19.46 52.53
N PHE A 367 -67.57 -18.99 51.69
CA PHE A 367 -66.32 -19.71 51.36
C PHE A 367 -65.08 -18.91 51.79
N ILE A 368 -64.56 -19.33 52.95
CA ILE A 368 -63.18 -19.59 53.34
C ILE A 368 -62.07 -18.88 52.54
N GLU A 369 -61.28 -18.10 53.28
CA GLU A 369 -59.93 -17.66 52.91
C GLU A 369 -58.99 -18.86 52.76
N GLU A 370 -58.38 -19.01 51.58
CA GLU A 370 -57.07 -19.64 51.47
C GLU A 370 -56.07 -18.66 50.86
N PRO A 371 -54.84 -18.61 51.41
CA PRO A 371 -53.80 -17.70 50.96
C PRO A 371 -53.33 -18.14 49.57
N LYS A 372 -53.40 -17.24 48.59
CA LYS A 372 -52.70 -17.44 47.32
C LYS A 372 -51.20 -17.52 47.60
N ILE A 373 -50.70 -18.75 47.55
CA ILE A 373 -49.32 -19.12 47.32
C ILE A 373 -48.77 -18.18 46.23
N ILE A 374 -47.76 -17.40 46.60
CA ILE A 374 -46.95 -16.64 45.63
C ILE A 374 -46.12 -17.70 44.91
N GLU A 375 -46.59 -18.16 43.76
CA GLU A 375 -45.81 -19.03 42.89
C GLU A 375 -44.65 -18.25 42.25
N ASP A 376 -43.47 -18.85 42.39
CA ASP A 376 -42.15 -18.39 42.00
C ASP A 376 -42.05 -17.81 40.56
N ARG A 377 -41.41 -16.64 40.46
CA ARG A 377 -40.98 -16.06 39.17
C ARG A 377 -39.47 -16.19 38.97
N ILE A 378 -38.96 -17.42 38.90
CA ILE A 378 -37.65 -17.71 38.29
C ILE A 378 -37.80 -18.96 37.40
N TYR A 379 -38.10 -18.71 36.12
CA TYR A 379 -38.24 -19.66 35.00
C TYR A 379 -39.13 -20.89 35.26
N LYS A 380 -40.27 -20.96 34.57
CA LYS A 380 -41.08 -22.19 34.45
C LYS A 380 -40.16 -23.41 34.26
N LYS A 381 -40.15 -24.34 35.22
CA LYS A 381 -39.59 -25.68 35.03
C LYS A 381 -40.44 -26.36 33.98
N GLN A 382 -40.08 -26.18 32.71
CA GLN A 382 -40.79 -26.78 31.60
C GLN A 382 -40.12 -28.10 31.28
N GLN A 383 -40.89 -29.18 31.33
CA GLN A 383 -40.43 -30.53 31.00
C GLN A 383 -39.95 -30.58 29.55
N VAL A 384 -38.91 -31.37 29.30
CA VAL A 384 -38.25 -31.49 28.01
C VAL A 384 -38.21 -32.96 27.61
N ASP A 385 -38.76 -33.25 26.43
CA ASP A 385 -38.79 -34.58 25.86
C ASP A 385 -37.55 -34.82 24.99
N LYS A 386 -36.88 -35.95 25.23
CA LYS A 386 -35.89 -36.57 24.35
C LYS A 386 -36.66 -37.39 23.32
N ILE A 387 -36.55 -37.00 22.06
CA ILE A 387 -37.38 -37.53 20.97
C ILE A 387 -36.49 -38.20 19.93
N ASP A 388 -36.91 -39.35 19.44
CA ASP A 388 -36.25 -40.01 18.32
C ASP A 388 -36.39 -39.13 17.05
N PRO A 389 -35.28 -38.79 16.37
CA PRO A 389 -35.32 -37.84 15.27
C PRO A 389 -36.05 -38.36 14.02
N THR A 390 -36.19 -39.69 13.88
CA THR A 390 -36.77 -40.37 12.72
C THR A 390 -38.23 -40.77 12.94
N THR A 391 -38.54 -41.36 14.11
CA THR A 391 -39.90 -41.84 14.43
C THR A 391 -40.75 -40.79 15.15
N LEU A 392 -40.13 -39.70 15.64
CA LEU A 392 -40.76 -38.63 16.43
C LEU A 392 -41.41 -39.11 17.75
N ASN A 393 -41.07 -40.31 18.19
CA ASN A 393 -41.52 -40.86 19.46
C ASN A 393 -40.72 -40.26 20.63
N VAL A 394 -41.41 -39.94 21.72
CA VAL A 394 -40.78 -39.53 22.98
C VAL A 394 -40.10 -40.75 23.60
N LEU A 395 -38.78 -40.70 23.74
CA LEU A 395 -37.95 -41.73 24.36
C LEU A 395 -37.89 -41.57 25.88
N GLU A 396 -37.76 -40.32 26.35
CA GLU A 396 -37.59 -40.00 27.76
C GLU A 396 -37.98 -38.55 28.04
N THR A 397 -38.56 -38.25 29.20
CA THR A 397 -38.94 -36.89 29.60
C THR A 397 -38.13 -36.45 30.82
N TYR A 398 -37.60 -35.23 30.75
CA TYR A 398 -36.75 -34.62 31.77
C TYR A 398 -37.46 -33.42 32.39
N ASP A 399 -37.27 -33.19 33.70
CA ASP A 399 -37.94 -32.10 34.44
C ASP A 399 -37.59 -30.70 33.89
N CYS A 400 -36.38 -30.56 33.35
CA CYS A 400 -35.88 -29.34 32.70
C CYS A 400 -34.59 -29.62 31.91
N ILE A 401 -34.14 -28.66 31.10
CA ILE A 401 -32.88 -28.76 30.33
C ILE A 401 -31.68 -29.10 31.23
N ASN A 402 -31.63 -28.55 32.46
CA ASN A 402 -30.53 -28.79 33.39
C ASN A 402 -30.47 -30.24 33.87
N SER A 403 -31.63 -30.88 34.06
CA SER A 403 -31.68 -32.28 34.50
C SER A 403 -31.11 -33.25 33.46
N ILE A 404 -31.16 -32.89 32.17
CA ILE A 404 -30.54 -33.67 31.09
C ILE A 404 -29.01 -33.71 31.27
N ILE A 405 -28.40 -32.55 31.56
CA ILE A 405 -26.95 -32.39 31.70
C ILE A 405 -26.46 -33.15 32.94
N ILE A 406 -27.18 -33.01 34.06
CA ILE A 406 -26.80 -33.64 35.33
C ILE A 406 -26.93 -35.17 35.26
N LYS A 407 -27.98 -35.69 34.62
CA LYS A 407 -28.20 -37.15 34.49
C LYS A 407 -27.32 -37.81 33.43
N ASN A 408 -26.70 -37.06 32.52
CA ASN A 408 -25.90 -37.60 31.42
C ASN A 408 -24.52 -36.89 31.31
N PRO A 409 -23.65 -36.99 32.33
CA PRO A 409 -22.38 -36.26 32.35
C PRO A 409 -21.42 -36.70 31.22
N GLU A 410 -21.42 -37.98 30.86
CA GLU A 410 -20.54 -38.52 29.80
C GLU A 410 -20.95 -38.09 28.39
N SER A 411 -22.21 -37.73 28.20
CA SER A 411 -22.75 -37.35 26.88
C SER A 411 -22.40 -35.93 26.44
N ASN A 412 -21.71 -35.14 27.30
CA ASN A 412 -21.22 -33.80 27.00
C ASN A 412 -22.32 -32.86 26.45
N PHE A 413 -23.54 -32.95 26.99
CA PHE A 413 -24.64 -32.08 26.60
C PHE A 413 -24.42 -30.65 27.11
N SER A 414 -24.69 -29.66 26.26
CA SER A 414 -24.63 -28.24 26.66
C SER A 414 -26.03 -27.64 26.75
N TYR A 415 -26.29 -26.84 27.79
CA TYR A 415 -27.57 -26.14 27.97
C TYR A 415 -27.95 -25.33 26.73
N ASN A 416 -27.00 -24.55 26.22
CA ASN A 416 -27.21 -23.71 25.04
C ASN A 416 -27.43 -24.54 23.76
N GLY A 417 -26.82 -25.73 23.66
CA GLY A 417 -27.03 -26.65 22.54
C GLY A 417 -28.47 -27.15 22.50
N ILE A 418 -28.98 -27.66 23.63
CA ILE A 418 -30.35 -28.15 23.77
C ILE A 418 -31.36 -27.01 23.58
N TYR A 419 -31.15 -25.87 24.24
CA TYR A 419 -32.05 -24.72 24.09
C TYR A 419 -32.15 -24.22 22.64
N ARG A 420 -31.02 -24.18 21.91
CA ARG A 420 -31.00 -23.79 20.49
C ARG A 420 -31.62 -24.86 19.60
N SER A 421 -31.45 -26.13 19.91
CA SER A 421 -32.06 -27.22 19.14
C SER A 421 -33.59 -27.19 19.26
N ILE A 422 -34.12 -26.92 20.47
CA ILE A 422 -35.57 -26.71 20.69
C ILE A 422 -36.05 -25.50 19.87
N LYS A 423 -35.44 -24.32 20.08
CA LYS A 423 -35.87 -23.07 19.41
C LYS A 423 -35.81 -23.12 17.89
N LYS A 424 -34.85 -23.86 17.32
CA LYS A 424 -34.64 -23.98 15.87
C LYS A 424 -35.22 -25.26 15.27
N ASN A 425 -35.83 -26.11 16.09
CA ASN A 425 -36.36 -27.42 15.71
C ASN A 425 -35.32 -28.33 15.00
N ASN A 426 -34.09 -28.38 15.53
CA ASN A 426 -32.99 -29.14 14.95
C ASN A 426 -32.65 -30.40 15.77
N VAL A 427 -31.96 -31.36 15.13
CA VAL A 427 -31.41 -32.53 15.82
C VAL A 427 -30.07 -32.16 16.46
N TYR A 428 -29.91 -32.47 17.75
CA TYR A 428 -28.67 -32.22 18.51
C TYR A 428 -28.23 -33.49 19.22
N LYS A 429 -26.99 -33.92 18.96
CA LYS A 429 -26.41 -35.19 19.43
C LYS A 429 -27.34 -36.39 19.20
N ASN A 430 -27.81 -36.54 17.96
CA ASN A 430 -28.67 -37.64 17.49
C ASN A 430 -30.08 -37.69 18.11
N PHE A 431 -30.48 -36.70 18.90
CA PHE A 431 -31.83 -36.62 19.46
C PHE A 431 -32.52 -35.31 19.07
N ARG A 432 -33.84 -35.36 18.96
CA ARG A 432 -34.69 -34.16 18.98
C ARG A 432 -34.98 -33.80 20.43
N TRP A 433 -35.08 -32.51 20.68
CA TRP A 433 -35.44 -31.97 21.98
C TRP A 433 -36.61 -31.02 21.77
N ASN A 434 -37.70 -31.20 22.51
CA ASN A 434 -38.82 -30.27 22.51
C ASN A 434 -39.38 -30.12 23.93
N TYR A 435 -40.09 -29.04 24.20
CA TYR A 435 -40.85 -28.96 25.45
C TYR A 435 -42.05 -29.89 25.40
N THR A 436 -42.33 -30.56 26.52
CA THR A 436 -43.42 -31.54 26.61
C THR A 436 -44.76 -30.90 26.25
N GLY A 437 -45.48 -31.52 25.30
CA GLY A 437 -46.77 -31.05 24.79
C GLY A 437 -46.71 -30.01 23.66
N GLU A 438 -45.53 -29.53 23.25
CA GLU A 438 -45.41 -28.64 22.09
C GLU A 438 -45.40 -29.41 20.75
N LYS A 439 -45.95 -28.81 19.69
CA LYS A 439 -46.05 -29.43 18.36
C LYS A 439 -44.66 -29.74 17.78
N ILE A 440 -44.43 -31.01 17.44
CA ILE A 440 -43.17 -31.47 16.83
C ILE A 440 -43.30 -31.37 15.31
N ASN A 441 -42.38 -30.66 14.65
CA ASN A 441 -42.32 -30.57 13.19
C ASN A 441 -41.07 -31.32 12.66
N PRO A 442 -41.12 -31.94 11.47
CA PRO A 442 -39.94 -32.54 10.84
C PRO A 442 -38.97 -31.46 10.32
N THR A 443 -37.67 -31.60 10.58
CA THR A 443 -36.60 -30.71 10.02
C THR A 443 -35.23 -31.40 10.02
N ASN A 444 -34.50 -31.40 8.90
CA ASN A 444 -33.33 -32.27 8.66
C ASN A 444 -31.95 -31.68 9.05
N LYS A 445 -31.88 -30.57 9.80
CA LYS A 445 -30.58 -29.92 10.07
C LYS A 445 -29.92 -30.51 11.32
N ILE A 446 -28.92 -31.37 11.12
CA ILE A 446 -28.04 -31.89 12.16
C ILE A 446 -27.13 -30.74 12.64
N ILE A 447 -27.18 -30.42 13.94
CA ILE A 447 -26.21 -29.51 14.55
C ILE A 447 -24.95 -30.33 14.86
N LEU A 448 -23.95 -30.25 13.98
CA LEU A 448 -22.59 -30.72 14.25
C LEU A 448 -21.96 -29.89 15.37
N GLU A 449 -21.12 -30.53 16.19
CA GLU A 449 -20.47 -29.90 17.34
C GLU A 449 -19.74 -28.61 16.95
N THR A 450 -19.66 -27.66 17.87
CA THR A 450 -18.72 -26.54 17.72
C THR A 450 -17.31 -27.12 17.69
N ASN A 451 -16.63 -27.01 16.54
CA ASN A 451 -15.29 -27.56 16.30
C ASN A 451 -14.39 -27.45 17.53
N LYS A 452 -13.85 -28.60 17.98
CA LYS A 452 -12.76 -28.66 18.96
C LYS A 452 -11.64 -27.75 18.42
N ILE A 453 -11.07 -26.91 19.29
CA ILE A 453 -10.01 -25.99 18.85
C ILE A 453 -8.82 -26.85 18.45
N GLU A 454 -8.49 -26.87 17.16
CA GLU A 454 -7.44 -27.72 16.59
C GLU A 454 -6.06 -27.18 16.98
N ARG A 455 -5.28 -28.01 17.69
CA ARG A 455 -3.88 -27.73 18.08
C ARG A 455 -2.96 -27.93 16.87
N VAL A 456 -1.79 -27.29 16.91
CA VAL A 456 -0.79 -27.38 15.84
C VAL A 456 0.54 -27.89 16.39
N VAL A 457 1.12 -28.88 15.74
CA VAL A 457 2.42 -29.46 16.06
C VAL A 457 3.49 -28.81 15.17
N GLU A 458 4.56 -28.33 15.78
CA GLU A 458 5.79 -27.87 15.13
C GLU A 458 6.79 -29.03 15.07
N LEU A 459 7.33 -29.26 13.88
CA LEU A 459 8.27 -30.34 13.58
C LEU A 459 9.57 -29.79 13.00
N ASP A 460 10.69 -30.43 13.31
CA ASP A 460 11.99 -30.08 12.74
C ASP A 460 12.12 -30.50 11.26
N LYS A 461 13.30 -30.23 10.65
CA LYS A 461 13.60 -30.61 9.25
C LYS A 461 13.51 -32.12 8.99
N ASN A 462 13.62 -32.95 10.03
CA ASN A 462 13.52 -34.41 9.97
C ASN A 462 12.11 -34.90 10.35
N LYS A 463 11.12 -34.00 10.44
CA LYS A 463 9.73 -34.26 10.84
C LYS A 463 9.59 -34.81 12.27
N LYS A 464 10.54 -34.55 13.16
CA LYS A 464 10.43 -34.90 14.60
C LYS A 464 9.74 -33.81 15.40
N PHE A 465 8.98 -34.19 16.42
CA PHE A 465 8.29 -33.28 17.33
C PHE A 465 9.24 -32.25 17.96
N VAL A 466 8.85 -30.97 17.90
CA VAL A 466 9.55 -29.87 18.57
C VAL A 466 8.64 -29.25 19.64
N LYS A 467 7.40 -28.89 19.26
CA LYS A 467 6.52 -28.12 20.15
C LYS A 467 5.04 -28.23 19.76
N LEU A 468 4.16 -28.15 20.76
CA LEU A 468 2.71 -28.10 20.57
C LEU A 468 2.17 -26.69 20.85
N TYR A 469 1.33 -26.18 19.94
CA TYR A 469 0.63 -24.91 20.09
C TYR A 469 -0.85 -25.13 20.37
N PRO A 470 -1.42 -24.54 21.44
CA PRO A 470 -2.82 -24.72 21.81
C PRO A 470 -3.82 -24.28 20.72
N THR A 471 -3.48 -23.26 19.94
CA THR A 471 -4.36 -22.76 18.86
C THR A 471 -3.57 -22.25 17.65
N LYS A 472 -4.15 -22.36 16.45
CA LYS A 472 -3.60 -21.71 15.23
C LYS A 472 -3.39 -20.20 15.40
N SER A 473 -4.25 -19.54 16.17
CA SER A 473 -4.14 -18.09 16.42
C SER A 473 -2.89 -17.75 17.24
N GLU A 474 -2.52 -18.59 18.18
CA GLU A 474 -1.32 -18.41 19.01
C GLU A 474 -0.04 -18.64 18.20
N LEU A 475 -0.03 -19.68 17.36
CA LEU A 475 1.05 -19.91 16.39
C LEU A 475 1.19 -18.72 15.43
N CYS A 476 0.10 -18.25 14.84
CA CYS A 476 0.09 -17.06 13.98
C CYS A 476 0.68 -15.82 14.64
N LYS A 477 0.43 -15.60 15.94
CA LYS A 477 1.01 -14.49 16.70
C LYS A 477 2.51 -14.65 16.86
N SER A 478 2.99 -15.87 17.17
CA SER A 478 4.41 -16.15 17.34
C SER A 478 5.20 -16.05 16.03
N LEU A 479 4.60 -16.48 14.91
CA LEU A 479 5.24 -16.46 13.58
C LEU A 479 5.01 -15.17 12.80
N HIS A 480 4.16 -14.27 13.28
CA HIS A 480 3.75 -13.04 12.59
C HIS A 480 3.16 -13.29 11.19
N ILE A 481 2.32 -14.32 11.05
CA ILE A 481 1.65 -14.68 9.80
C ILE A 481 0.13 -14.71 9.95
N GLY A 482 -0.58 -14.46 8.86
CA GLY A 482 -2.04 -14.60 8.81
C GLY A 482 -2.48 -16.07 8.77
N LEU A 483 -3.68 -16.35 9.30
CA LEU A 483 -4.25 -17.70 9.41
C LEU A 483 -4.37 -18.41 8.03
N VAL A 484 -4.76 -17.67 6.99
CA VAL A 484 -4.86 -18.20 5.62
C VAL A 484 -3.51 -18.69 5.11
N ARG A 485 -2.45 -17.93 5.41
CA ARG A 485 -1.10 -18.27 5.00
C ARG A 485 -0.57 -19.47 5.78
N LEU A 486 -0.82 -19.52 7.09
CA LEU A 486 -0.48 -20.69 7.92
C LEU A 486 -1.15 -21.96 7.39
N ASN A 487 -2.46 -21.93 7.09
CA ASN A 487 -3.17 -23.10 6.57
C ASN A 487 -2.55 -23.59 5.26
N LYS A 488 -2.14 -22.66 4.37
CA LYS A 488 -1.44 -23.02 3.13
C LYS A 488 -0.11 -23.74 3.39
N TYR A 489 0.67 -23.30 4.38
CA TYR A 489 1.93 -23.98 4.75
C TYR A 489 1.69 -25.38 5.34
N ILE A 490 0.62 -25.54 6.12
CA ILE A 490 0.22 -26.84 6.69
C ILE A 490 -0.27 -27.78 5.58
N GLU A 491 -1.14 -27.31 4.69
CA GLU A 491 -1.73 -28.11 3.59
C GLU A 491 -0.69 -28.51 2.53
N GLU A 492 0.24 -27.62 2.19
CA GLU A 492 1.26 -27.86 1.17
C GLU A 492 2.53 -28.51 1.73
N GLU A 493 2.56 -28.87 3.02
CA GLU A 493 3.75 -29.35 3.75
C GLU A 493 4.99 -28.51 3.43
N LYS A 494 4.92 -27.19 3.60
CA LYS A 494 6.03 -26.29 3.29
C LYS A 494 6.75 -25.84 4.55
N ILE A 495 8.07 -25.77 4.45
CA ILE A 495 8.92 -25.25 5.52
C ILE A 495 8.64 -23.76 5.71
N LEU A 496 8.43 -23.37 6.97
CA LEU A 496 8.30 -22.00 7.40
C LEU A 496 9.20 -21.80 8.63
N ASN A 497 10.14 -20.84 8.53
CA ASN A 497 11.16 -20.58 9.56
C ASN A 497 11.94 -21.83 9.99
N ASP A 498 12.36 -22.65 9.03
CA ASP A 498 13.09 -23.92 9.24
C ASP A 498 12.30 -25.08 9.89
N TYR A 499 11.00 -24.92 10.13
CA TYR A 499 10.12 -25.95 10.70
C TYR A 499 8.95 -26.32 9.78
N TYR A 500 8.40 -27.52 9.98
CA TYR A 500 7.10 -27.92 9.44
C TYR A 500 6.00 -27.73 10.50
N TYR A 501 4.77 -27.49 10.04
CA TYR A 501 3.61 -27.38 10.90
C TYR A 501 2.51 -28.32 10.42
N VAL A 502 1.94 -29.11 11.32
CA VAL A 502 0.83 -30.03 11.02
C VAL A 502 -0.27 -29.88 12.05
N ASN A 503 -1.51 -30.16 11.67
CA ASN A 503 -2.59 -30.24 12.64
C ASN A 503 -2.34 -31.47 13.52
N GLU A 504 -2.65 -31.37 14.81
CA GLU A 504 -2.53 -32.50 15.74
C GLU A 504 -3.33 -33.73 15.26
N SER A 505 -4.51 -33.48 14.68
CA SER A 505 -5.37 -34.52 14.09
C SER A 505 -4.71 -35.33 12.97
N SER A 506 -3.65 -34.79 12.36
CA SER A 506 -2.87 -35.41 11.28
C SER A 506 -1.47 -35.87 11.71
N TYR A 507 -1.13 -35.75 12.99
CA TYR A 507 0.17 -36.19 13.52
C TYR A 507 0.04 -37.59 14.15
N ASN A 508 0.86 -38.54 13.66
CA ASN A 508 0.72 -39.96 14.01
C ASN A 508 1.73 -40.44 15.06
N ASP A 509 2.69 -39.61 15.47
CA ASP A 509 3.69 -40.00 16.49
C ASP A 509 3.26 -39.52 17.90
N GLU A 510 3.86 -40.10 18.93
CA GLU A 510 3.55 -39.79 20.33
C GLU A 510 3.97 -38.35 20.71
N ILE A 511 3.02 -37.61 21.30
CA ILE A 511 3.26 -36.29 21.90
C ILE A 511 3.59 -36.50 23.39
N PRO A 512 4.69 -35.95 23.93
CA PRO A 512 5.04 -36.13 25.35
C PRO A 512 3.97 -35.57 26.31
N ASP A 513 3.65 -36.32 27.36
CA ASP A 513 2.58 -36.03 28.34
C ASP A 513 2.68 -34.64 29.01
N GLU A 514 3.88 -34.07 29.12
CA GLU A 514 4.11 -32.74 29.69
C GLU A 514 3.43 -31.59 28.90
N PHE A 515 3.04 -31.84 27.64
CA PHE A 515 2.43 -30.83 26.76
C PHE A 515 0.91 -31.01 26.57
N ASP A 516 0.29 -32.02 27.19
CA ASP A 516 -1.14 -32.32 27.00
C ASP A 516 -2.08 -31.59 27.99
N ASN A 517 -1.53 -31.01 29.07
CA ASN A 517 -2.31 -30.30 30.09
C ASN A 517 -2.54 -28.83 29.74
N TYR A 518 -3.67 -28.53 29.07
CA TYR A 518 -4.14 -27.17 28.86
C TYR A 518 -4.77 -26.58 30.15
N GLU A 519 -4.01 -25.79 30.91
CA GLU A 519 -4.54 -25.00 32.02
C GLU A 519 -5.14 -23.66 31.54
N ILE A 520 -6.42 -23.43 31.84
CA ILE A 520 -7.10 -22.15 31.55
C ILE A 520 -6.63 -21.10 32.56
N HIS A 521 -5.53 -20.40 32.27
CA HIS A 521 -4.88 -19.45 33.20
C HIS A 521 -5.69 -18.17 33.55
N ASN A 522 -6.93 -17.99 33.06
CA ASN A 522 -7.70 -16.73 33.19
C ASN A 522 -9.08 -16.84 33.86
N SER A 523 -9.41 -17.96 34.50
CA SER A 523 -10.69 -18.11 35.20
C SER A 523 -10.68 -17.48 36.60
N LYS A 524 -11.64 -16.58 36.86
CA LYS A 524 -11.83 -15.95 38.17
C LYS A 524 -12.61 -16.89 39.11
N GLN A 525 -12.10 -17.07 40.32
CA GLN A 525 -12.81 -17.79 41.38
C GLN A 525 -14.07 -17.04 41.81
N ILE A 526 -15.15 -17.80 42.03
CA ILE A 526 -16.45 -17.27 42.45
C ILE A 526 -16.84 -17.92 43.76
N ARG A 527 -17.18 -17.09 44.74
CA ARG A 527 -17.78 -17.50 46.00
C ARG A 527 -19.29 -17.49 45.86
N GLU A 528 -19.94 -18.61 46.18
CA GLU A 528 -21.37 -18.74 46.41
C GLU A 528 -21.62 -18.76 47.92
N ILE A 529 -22.61 -18.00 48.37
CA ILE A 529 -23.04 -17.92 49.75
C ILE A 529 -24.54 -18.24 49.78
N ASN A 530 -24.93 -19.28 50.50
CA ASN A 530 -26.34 -19.51 50.81
C ASN A 530 -26.75 -18.55 51.94
N ILE A 531 -27.76 -17.73 51.72
CA ILE A 531 -28.15 -16.65 52.64
C ILE A 531 -28.98 -17.18 53.81
N GLU A 532 -29.59 -18.36 53.63
CA GLU A 532 -30.39 -19.01 54.67
C GLU A 532 -29.51 -19.86 55.60
N THR A 533 -28.51 -20.55 55.07
CA THR A 533 -27.64 -21.47 55.83
C THR A 533 -26.24 -20.92 56.11
N ASN A 534 -25.85 -19.78 55.50
CA ASN A 534 -24.50 -19.22 55.49
C ASN A 534 -23.39 -20.16 54.98
N GLU A 535 -23.74 -21.23 54.27
CA GLU A 535 -22.77 -22.12 53.64
C GLU A 535 -22.06 -21.44 52.48
N ILE A 536 -20.74 -21.64 52.39
CA ILE A 536 -19.88 -21.02 51.39
C ILE A 536 -19.26 -22.10 50.49
N ILE A 537 -19.44 -21.95 49.18
CA ILE A 537 -18.82 -22.82 48.16
C ILE A 537 -17.97 -21.95 47.23
N ILE A 538 -16.74 -22.37 46.95
CA ILE A 538 -15.84 -21.66 46.02
C ILE A 538 -15.70 -22.50 44.75
N TYR A 539 -16.03 -21.88 43.62
CA TYR A 539 -15.86 -22.45 42.29
C TYR A 539 -14.60 -21.86 41.65
N GLN A 540 -13.79 -22.70 41.02
CA GLN A 540 -12.54 -22.28 40.38
C GLN A 540 -12.81 -21.41 39.15
N THR A 541 -13.93 -21.69 38.46
CA THR A 541 -14.30 -20.99 37.24
C THR A 541 -15.80 -20.65 37.21
N MET A 542 -16.16 -19.60 36.47
CA MET A 542 -17.57 -19.32 36.14
C MET A 542 -18.21 -20.45 35.32
N LYS A 543 -17.37 -21.26 34.67
CA LYS A 543 -17.79 -22.44 33.92
C LYS A 543 -18.35 -23.51 34.86
N GLU A 544 -17.56 -23.85 35.86
CA GLU A 544 -17.91 -24.82 36.89
C GLU A 544 -19.21 -24.46 37.63
N LEU A 545 -19.41 -23.18 37.94
CA LEU A 545 -20.64 -22.71 38.59
C LEU A 545 -21.87 -22.83 37.68
N TYR A 546 -21.76 -22.48 36.39
CA TYR A 546 -22.90 -22.66 35.48
C TYR A 546 -23.20 -24.14 35.25
N ASP A 547 -22.18 -25.01 35.15
CA ASP A 547 -22.33 -26.44 34.94
C ASP A 547 -23.06 -27.09 36.14
N LYS A 548 -22.70 -26.70 37.37
CA LYS A 548 -23.30 -27.25 38.60
C LYS A 548 -24.69 -26.67 38.94
N ARG A 549 -24.92 -25.37 38.70
CA ARG A 549 -26.19 -24.69 39.08
C ARG A 549 -27.16 -24.48 37.92
N GLY A 550 -26.72 -24.66 36.67
CA GLY A 550 -27.57 -24.50 35.49
C GLY A 550 -28.06 -23.07 35.27
N ILE A 551 -27.30 -22.07 35.70
CA ILE A 551 -27.63 -20.63 35.59
C ILE A 551 -26.89 -20.02 34.40
N CYS A 552 -27.57 -19.23 33.57
CA CYS A 552 -26.91 -18.64 32.40
C CYS A 552 -25.85 -17.60 32.80
N ARG A 553 -24.74 -17.56 32.04
CA ARG A 553 -23.58 -16.68 32.30
C ARG A 553 -23.96 -15.21 32.44
N GLN A 554 -24.93 -14.73 31.65
CA GLN A 554 -25.35 -13.33 31.66
C GLN A 554 -26.11 -12.97 32.93
N THR A 555 -27.01 -13.86 33.39
CA THR A 555 -27.74 -13.70 34.65
C THR A 555 -26.78 -13.69 35.82
N LEU A 556 -25.85 -14.64 35.89
CA LEU A 556 -24.86 -14.71 36.95
C LEU A 556 -23.97 -13.44 36.99
N ARG A 557 -23.51 -12.96 35.82
CA ARG A 557 -22.78 -11.68 35.72
C ARG A 557 -23.61 -10.50 36.22
N ASN A 558 -24.90 -10.46 35.91
CA ASN A 558 -25.80 -9.41 36.39
C ASN A 558 -26.03 -9.50 37.90
N CYS A 559 -26.14 -10.71 38.47
CA CYS A 559 -26.28 -10.90 39.91
C CYS A 559 -25.03 -10.44 40.66
N ILE A 560 -23.84 -10.85 40.21
CA ILE A 560 -22.56 -10.43 40.81
C ILE A 560 -22.37 -8.91 40.68
N LYS A 561 -22.59 -8.35 39.48
CA LYS A 561 -22.38 -6.91 39.21
C LYS A 561 -23.32 -6.02 40.02
N ASN A 562 -24.56 -6.44 40.22
CA ASN A 562 -25.58 -5.65 40.92
C ASN A 562 -25.79 -6.10 42.37
N ASN A 563 -24.94 -7.00 42.90
CA ASN A 563 -25.04 -7.58 44.23
C ASN A 563 -26.46 -8.10 44.55
N ARG A 564 -27.07 -8.79 43.58
CA ARG A 564 -28.44 -9.34 43.71
C ARG A 564 -28.39 -10.77 44.21
N VAL A 565 -29.29 -11.05 45.13
CA VAL A 565 -29.67 -12.39 45.55
C VAL A 565 -30.50 -13.04 44.45
N CYS A 566 -30.23 -14.30 44.16
CA CYS A 566 -31.03 -15.11 43.24
C CYS A 566 -31.37 -16.41 43.95
N ASP A 567 -32.67 -16.64 44.14
CA ASP A 567 -33.15 -17.69 45.05
C ASP A 567 -32.56 -17.48 46.46
N LYS A 568 -31.98 -18.49 47.09
CA LYS A 568 -31.27 -18.37 48.38
C LYS A 568 -29.76 -18.10 48.26
N TYR A 569 -29.25 -17.89 47.05
CA TYR A 569 -27.81 -17.80 46.81
C TYR A 569 -27.36 -16.40 46.41
N LYS A 570 -26.16 -16.03 46.88
CA LYS A 570 -25.45 -14.81 46.54
C LYS A 570 -24.08 -15.16 46.01
N TRP A 571 -23.66 -14.51 44.91
CA TRP A 571 -22.36 -14.78 44.29
C TRP A 571 -21.47 -13.54 44.24
N GLU A 572 -20.18 -13.73 44.51
CA GLU A 572 -19.16 -12.69 44.46
C GLU A 572 -17.82 -13.22 43.94
N TYR A 573 -17.00 -12.37 43.30
CA TYR A 573 -15.63 -12.76 42.94
C TYR A 573 -14.74 -12.72 44.19
N VAL A 574 -13.93 -13.76 44.38
CA VAL A 574 -13.11 -13.93 45.59
C VAL A 574 -12.08 -12.80 45.77
N ASN A 575 -11.43 -12.34 44.69
CA ASN A 575 -10.34 -11.35 44.75
C ASN A 575 -10.38 -10.33 43.58
N ASN A 576 -11.38 -9.43 43.52
CA ASN A 576 -11.34 -8.37 42.49
C ASN A 576 -11.97 -7.04 42.91
N THR A 577 -11.25 -5.94 42.67
CA THR A 577 -11.66 -4.51 42.77
C THR A 577 -12.83 -4.13 41.83
N GLN A 578 -13.45 -5.11 41.19
CA GLN A 578 -14.52 -4.97 40.21
C GLN A 578 -15.91 -5.32 40.76
N ASN A 579 -16.06 -5.65 42.05
CA ASN A 579 -17.34 -5.63 42.75
C ASN A 579 -17.81 -4.17 42.97
N LYS A 580 -17.78 -3.35 41.91
CA LYS A 580 -18.22 -1.96 41.92
C LYS A 580 -19.73 -1.96 42.06
N ASN A 581 -20.20 -1.62 43.26
CA ASN A 581 -21.60 -1.30 43.49
C ASN A 581 -21.89 -0.02 42.69
N ASN A 582 -22.45 -0.14 41.47
CA ASN A 582 -22.70 0.97 40.53
C ASN A 582 -23.79 1.97 41.00
N SER A 583 -24.12 1.96 42.28
CA SER A 583 -25.06 2.88 42.87
C SER A 583 -24.38 4.24 43.07
N LYS A 584 -24.83 5.27 42.33
CA LYS A 584 -24.33 6.64 42.48
C LYS A 584 -24.64 7.18 43.89
N LYS A 585 -23.68 7.85 44.51
CA LYS A 585 -23.86 8.57 45.76
C LYS A 585 -24.77 9.78 45.53
N VAL A 586 -25.63 10.10 46.49
CA VAL A 586 -26.59 11.22 46.39
C VAL A 586 -26.36 12.17 47.56
N LYS A 587 -26.22 13.46 47.27
CA LYS A 587 -26.09 14.55 48.24
C LYS A 587 -27.47 15.18 48.45
N GLU A 588 -27.98 15.13 49.67
CA GLU A 588 -29.17 15.87 50.13
C GLU A 588 -28.69 17.17 50.78
N ILE A 589 -29.20 18.32 50.32
CA ILE A 589 -28.80 19.65 50.77
C ILE A 589 -30.03 20.32 51.39
N ASP A 590 -29.98 20.60 52.68
CA ASP A 590 -31.01 21.39 53.38
C ASP A 590 -30.82 22.87 53.01
N ILE A 591 -31.81 23.45 52.33
CA ILE A 591 -31.74 24.81 51.81
C ILE A 591 -31.82 25.86 52.93
N LYS A 592 -32.49 25.54 54.05
CA LYS A 592 -32.72 26.48 55.14
C LYS A 592 -31.48 26.64 56.03
N ASN A 593 -30.78 25.52 56.28
CA ASN A 593 -29.62 25.48 57.18
C ASN A 593 -28.28 25.39 56.42
N ASN A 594 -28.31 25.25 55.09
CA ASN A 594 -27.15 25.08 54.21
C ASN A 594 -26.22 23.92 54.62
N THR A 595 -26.78 22.86 55.21
CA THR A 595 -26.08 21.63 55.58
C THR A 595 -26.35 20.54 54.55
N PHE A 596 -25.49 19.52 54.48
CA PHE A 596 -25.70 18.41 53.54
C PHE A 596 -25.38 17.05 54.14
N VAL A 597 -26.07 16.03 53.64
CA VAL A 597 -25.85 14.62 53.97
C VAL A 597 -25.59 13.84 52.68
N ILE A 598 -24.57 12.99 52.67
CA ILE A 598 -24.24 12.13 51.52
C ILE A 598 -24.70 10.71 51.80
N TYR A 599 -25.50 10.16 50.91
CA TYR A 599 -25.93 8.76 50.94
C TYR A 599 -25.11 7.94 49.95
N ASP A 600 -24.64 6.78 50.40
CA ASP A 600 -23.86 5.85 49.57
C ASP A 600 -24.66 5.22 48.43
N SER A 601 -26.00 5.39 48.44
CA SER A 601 -26.84 4.89 47.36
C SER A 601 -28.12 5.69 47.14
N MET A 602 -28.57 5.74 45.88
CA MET A 602 -29.93 6.22 45.54
C MET A 602 -31.02 5.44 46.28
N LYS A 603 -30.78 4.15 46.61
CA LYS A 603 -31.73 3.32 47.35
C LYS A 603 -32.06 3.90 48.72
N LYS A 604 -31.05 4.30 49.49
CA LYS A 604 -31.27 4.94 50.80
C LYS A 604 -32.17 6.19 50.67
N VAL A 605 -32.03 6.97 49.59
CA VAL A 605 -32.78 8.22 49.39
C VAL A 605 -34.22 7.97 48.92
N TYR A 606 -34.47 7.16 47.90
CA TYR A 606 -35.85 6.93 47.44
C TYR A 606 -36.68 6.14 48.45
N THR A 607 -36.04 5.26 49.25
CA THR A 607 -36.71 4.58 50.38
C THR A 607 -37.04 5.56 51.51
N LYS A 608 -36.12 6.49 51.86
CA LYS A 608 -36.39 7.57 52.85
C LYS A 608 -37.56 8.46 52.42
N LEU A 609 -37.63 8.81 51.14
CA LEU A 609 -38.68 9.67 50.59
C LEU A 609 -39.98 8.94 50.23
N ASN A 610 -40.01 7.60 50.35
CA ASN A 610 -41.11 6.74 49.94
C ASN A 610 -41.58 7.01 48.48
N ILE A 611 -40.62 7.11 47.56
CA ILE A 611 -40.86 7.34 46.12
C ILE A 611 -40.20 6.26 45.27
N THR A 612 -40.59 6.15 44.00
CA THR A 612 -39.92 5.26 43.04
C THR A 612 -38.57 5.81 42.61
N LEU A 613 -37.65 4.92 42.20
CA LEU A 613 -36.33 5.30 41.69
C LEU A 613 -36.40 6.25 40.49
N GLU A 614 -37.39 6.07 39.62
CA GLU A 614 -37.61 6.93 38.44
C GLU A 614 -38.03 8.34 38.85
N LYS A 615 -38.89 8.46 39.87
CA LYS A 615 -39.31 9.75 40.41
C LYS A 615 -38.13 10.50 41.04
N LEU A 616 -37.29 9.80 41.82
CA LEU A 616 -36.04 10.38 42.36
C LEU A 616 -35.09 10.86 41.25
N ARG A 617 -34.97 10.12 40.14
CA ARG A 617 -34.14 10.55 39.00
C ARG A 617 -34.68 11.81 38.32
N CYS A 618 -36.00 11.93 38.18
CA CYS A 618 -36.62 13.16 37.68
C CYS A 618 -36.35 14.35 38.61
N ILE A 619 -36.54 14.18 39.93
CA ILE A 619 -36.29 15.22 40.94
C ILE A 619 -34.85 15.75 40.84
N ILE A 620 -33.86 14.84 40.78
CA ILE A 620 -32.45 15.21 40.66
C ILE A 620 -32.17 15.91 39.32
N LYS A 621 -32.73 15.40 38.21
CA LYS A 621 -32.52 15.95 36.87
C LYS A 621 -33.12 17.37 36.73
N ASN A 622 -34.30 17.57 37.28
CA ASN A 622 -35.06 18.82 37.20
C ASN A 622 -34.70 19.80 38.32
N LYS A 623 -33.82 19.40 39.25
CA LYS A 623 -33.42 20.18 40.44
C LYS A 623 -34.62 20.61 41.32
N GLU A 624 -35.62 19.74 41.40
CA GLU A 624 -36.82 19.96 42.20
C GLU A 624 -36.52 19.90 43.71
N ILE A 625 -37.23 20.72 44.50
CA ILE A 625 -37.08 20.78 45.96
C ILE A 625 -38.18 19.95 46.60
N ILE A 626 -37.80 19.02 47.48
CA ILE A 626 -38.74 18.18 48.24
C ILE A 626 -38.37 18.22 49.71
N ASN A 627 -39.37 18.49 50.57
CA ASN A 627 -39.21 18.61 52.02
C ASN A 627 -38.12 19.62 52.42
N GLY A 628 -38.04 20.75 51.71
CA GLY A 628 -37.02 21.79 51.95
C GLY A 628 -35.59 21.42 51.56
N CYS A 629 -35.40 20.25 50.94
CA CYS A 629 -34.08 19.74 50.56
C CYS A 629 -33.93 19.61 49.04
N LYS A 630 -32.71 19.82 48.55
CA LYS A 630 -32.30 19.61 47.16
C LYS A 630 -31.44 18.35 47.05
N TYR A 631 -31.62 17.56 45.99
CA TYR A 631 -30.92 16.30 45.79
C TYR A 631 -30.04 16.34 44.54
N GLU A 632 -28.77 15.98 44.68
CA GLU A 632 -27.79 15.99 43.58
C GLU A 632 -26.95 14.71 43.55
N ILE A 633 -26.48 14.30 42.37
CA ILE A 633 -25.52 13.20 42.27
C ILE A 633 -24.16 13.69 42.78
N SER A 634 -23.67 13.07 43.85
CA SER A 634 -22.30 13.30 44.30
C SER A 634 -21.37 12.52 43.37
N THR A 635 -20.51 13.22 42.65
CA THR A 635 -19.37 12.60 41.97
C THR A 635 -18.41 12.02 43.03
N PRO A 636 -17.72 10.90 42.72
CA PRO A 636 -16.78 10.29 43.65
C PRO A 636 -15.64 11.23 44.04
#